data_AF-A0A928PHW5-F1
#
_entry.id   AF-A0A928PHW5-F1
#
_cell.length_a   1.000
_cell.length_b   1.000
_cell.length_c   1.000
_cell.angle_alpha   90.00
_cell.angle_beta   90.00
_cell.angle_gamma   90.00
#
_symmetry.space_group_name_H-M   'P 1'
#
loop_
_entity.id
_entity.type
_entity.pdbx_description
1 polymer ?
#
loop_
_entity_poly.entity_id
_entity_poly.type
_entity_poly.pdbx_seq_one_letter_code
_entity_poly.pdbx_strand_id
1 'polypeptide(L)'
;MIGLGTWAFELNTPVFKGTLHLTISDKNGNYDFKPELPGYNGPLEYEVLSVKEEGNTLSGELTTSFIPMKKPVKLAMTFAGDRCAAIAKVPLLGKVNVQGKRIGGGGR
;
A
#
# COMPACT_ATOMS: atom_id res chain seq x y z
N MET A 1 6.15 3.78 -15.51
CA MET A 1 6.23 3.58 -14.06
C MET A 1 5.71 4.78 -13.31
N ILE A 2 4.69 4.55 -12.51
CA ILE A 2 3.87 5.53 -11.81
C ILE A 2 3.98 5.32 -10.30
N GLY A 3 3.62 6.32 -9.52
CA GLY A 3 3.50 6.15 -8.06
C GLY A 3 4.81 5.91 -7.31
N LEU A 4 5.99 6.01 -7.93
CA LEU A 4 7.27 5.77 -7.24
C LEU A 4 7.50 6.75 -6.07
N GLY A 5 8.06 6.24 -4.98
CA GLY A 5 8.34 6.98 -3.75
C GLY A 5 7.47 6.54 -2.58
N THR A 6 7.51 7.33 -1.50
CA THR A 6 6.83 7.00 -0.25
C THR A 6 5.53 7.79 -0.12
N TRP A 7 4.46 7.07 0.17
CA TRP A 7 3.11 7.59 0.31
C TRP A 7 2.59 7.35 1.72
N ALA A 8 2.05 8.37 2.35
CA ALA A 8 1.38 8.28 3.63
C ALA A 8 -0.13 8.10 3.42
N PHE A 9 -0.70 7.10 4.09
CA PHE A 9 -2.14 6.83 4.13
C PHE A 9 -2.60 6.83 5.58
N GLU A 10 -3.62 7.62 5.89
CA GLU A 10 -4.27 7.56 7.20
C GLU A 10 -5.28 6.42 7.20
N LEU A 11 -5.04 5.43 8.07
CA LEU A 11 -5.91 4.27 8.24
C LEU A 11 -6.68 4.41 9.53
N ASN A 12 -8.01 4.33 9.44
CA ASN A 12 -8.90 4.24 10.59
C ASN A 12 -9.80 3.01 10.42
N THR A 13 -9.27 1.85 10.79
CA THR A 13 -9.99 0.57 10.71
C THR A 13 -10.09 -0.08 12.09
N PRO A 14 -11.00 -1.05 12.29
CA PRO A 14 -11.05 -1.84 13.53
C PRO A 14 -9.76 -2.61 13.83
N VAL A 15 -9.00 -3.01 12.81
CA VAL A 15 -7.77 -3.82 12.95
C VAL A 15 -6.54 -2.96 13.21
N PHE A 16 -6.50 -1.77 12.61
CA PHE A 16 -5.38 -0.84 12.74
C PHE A 16 -5.86 0.62 12.61
N LYS A 17 -5.36 1.46 13.51
CA LYS A 17 -5.50 2.91 13.47
C LYS A 17 -4.13 3.55 13.51
N GLY A 18 -3.81 4.35 12.51
CA GLY A 18 -2.51 5.01 12.40
C GLY A 18 -2.18 5.39 10.96
N THR A 19 -0.94 5.81 10.74
CA THR A 19 -0.45 6.13 9.40
C THR A 19 0.28 4.93 8.82
N LEU A 20 -0.02 4.57 7.59
CA LEU A 20 0.76 3.63 6.78
C LEU A 20 1.66 4.43 5.84
N HIS A 21 2.96 4.20 5.91
CA HIS A 21 3.93 4.65 4.91
C HIS A 21 4.16 3.51 3.92
N LEU A 22 3.71 3.66 2.68
CA LEU A 22 3.96 2.70 1.62
C LEU A 22 5.04 3.26 0.68
N THR A 23 6.20 2.62 0.68
CA THR A 23 7.24 2.93 -0.32
C THR A 23 7.04 2.05 -1.54
N ILE A 24 6.88 2.68 -2.69
CA ILE A 24 6.74 2.04 -4.00
C ILE A 24 8.05 2.26 -4.74
N SER A 25 8.72 1.17 -5.09
CA SER A 25 9.98 1.17 -5.83
C SER A 25 9.89 0.30 -7.07
N ASP A 26 10.77 0.55 -8.03
CA ASP A 26 10.99 -0.32 -9.17
C ASP A 26 12.32 -1.05 -9.05
N LYS A 27 12.32 -2.33 -9.44
CA LYS A 27 13.52 -3.14 -9.62
C LYS A 27 13.47 -3.81 -10.99
N ASN A 28 14.03 -3.13 -11.99
CA ASN A 28 14.15 -3.61 -13.37
C ASN A 28 12.79 -3.91 -14.03
N GLY A 29 11.81 -3.03 -13.84
CA GLY A 29 10.45 -3.18 -14.39
C GLY A 29 9.48 -3.97 -13.50
N ASN A 30 9.92 -4.40 -12.31
CA ASN A 30 9.07 -5.02 -11.31
C ASN A 30 8.86 -4.08 -10.13
N TYR A 31 7.58 -3.78 -9.86
CA TYR A 31 7.20 -3.02 -8.67
C TYR A 31 7.42 -3.82 -7.40
N ASP A 32 7.89 -3.12 -6.38
CA ASP A 32 7.99 -3.61 -5.02
C ASP A 32 7.29 -2.62 -4.07
N PHE A 33 6.54 -3.17 -3.12
CA PHE A 33 5.74 -2.43 -2.14
C PHE A 33 6.28 -2.72 -0.75
N LYS A 34 6.83 -1.69 -0.10
CA LYS A 34 7.35 -1.77 1.26
C LYS A 34 6.45 -0.99 2.22
N PRO A 35 5.50 -1.63 2.92
CA PRO A 35 4.71 -1.02 3.97
C PRO A 35 5.55 -0.83 5.25
N GLU A 36 5.38 0.33 5.88
CA GLU A 36 5.95 0.68 7.17
C GLU A 36 4.84 1.36 8.00
N LEU A 37 4.78 1.04 9.30
CA LEU A 37 3.81 1.60 10.23
C LEU A 37 4.54 2.42 11.28
N PRO A 38 4.75 3.73 11.08
CA PRO A 38 5.41 4.58 12.06
C PRO A 38 4.75 4.47 13.45
N GLY A 39 5.56 4.26 14.48
CA GLY A 39 5.10 4.10 15.87
C GLY A 39 4.62 2.69 16.23
N TYR A 40 4.57 1.75 15.27
CA TYR A 40 4.32 0.34 15.56
C TYR A 40 5.65 -0.40 15.76
N ASN A 41 5.85 -0.96 16.96
CA ASN A 41 7.08 -1.65 17.35
C ASN A 41 7.00 -3.18 17.20
N GLY A 42 5.87 -3.71 16.72
CA GLY A 42 5.69 -5.16 16.52
C GLY A 42 6.25 -5.64 15.18
N PRO A 43 6.38 -6.97 15.00
CA PRO A 43 6.75 -7.53 13.70
C PRO A 43 5.65 -7.27 12.67
N LEU A 44 6.02 -6.65 11.55
CA LEU A 44 5.19 -6.53 10.37
C LEU A 44 5.72 -7.52 9.33
N GLU A 45 5.07 -8.67 9.23
CA GLU A 45 5.31 -9.59 8.12
C GLU A 45 4.36 -9.22 6.98
N TYR A 46 4.90 -9.16 5.76
CA TYR A 46 4.14 -8.96 4.55
C TYR A 46 4.80 -9.65 3.37
N GLU A 47 4.02 -9.94 2.35
CA GLU A 47 4.49 -10.52 1.09
C GLU A 47 3.73 -9.87 -0.05
N VAL A 48 4.45 -9.37 -1.06
CA VAL A 48 3.86 -8.81 -2.28
C VAL A 48 3.69 -9.95 -3.27
N LEU A 49 2.45 -10.28 -3.61
CA LEU A 49 2.14 -11.40 -4.51
C LEU A 49 2.14 -10.97 -5.97
N SER A 50 1.60 -9.78 -6.25
CA SER A 50 1.59 -9.22 -7.59
C SER A 50 1.36 -7.71 -7.56
N VAL A 51 1.87 -7.03 -8.56
CA VAL A 51 1.57 -5.62 -8.85
C VAL A 51 1.40 -5.47 -10.36
N LYS A 52 0.40 -4.70 -10.78
CA LYS A 52 0.05 -4.41 -12.17
C LYS A 52 -0.15 -2.92 -12.34
N GLU A 53 0.45 -2.37 -13.39
CA GLU A 53 0.28 -0.99 -13.83
C GLU A 53 -0.75 -0.91 -14.95
N GLU A 54 -1.76 -0.04 -14.78
CA GLU A 54 -2.78 0.26 -15.79
C GLU A 54 -3.07 1.76 -15.80
N GLY A 55 -2.56 2.46 -16.82
CA GLY A 55 -2.70 3.92 -16.92
C GLY A 55 -2.04 4.65 -15.75
N ASN A 56 -2.84 5.34 -14.93
CA ASN A 56 -2.40 6.01 -13.71
C ASN A 56 -2.75 5.22 -12.43
N THR A 57 -3.06 3.92 -12.55
CA THR A 57 -3.45 3.07 -11.43
C THR A 57 -2.47 1.91 -11.24
N LEU A 58 -2.00 1.70 -10.01
CA LEU A 58 -1.33 0.47 -9.60
C LEU A 58 -2.30 -0.42 -8.83
N SER A 59 -2.51 -1.63 -9.33
CA SER A 59 -3.26 -2.66 -8.61
C SER A 59 -2.29 -3.69 -8.06
N GLY A 60 -2.45 -4.12 -6.82
CA GLY A 60 -1.58 -5.11 -6.22
C GLY A 60 -2.30 -6.03 -5.26
N GLU A 61 -1.68 -7.18 -5.00
CA GLU A 61 -2.12 -8.13 -3.98
C GLU A 61 -0.97 -8.35 -3.00
N LEU A 62 -1.24 -8.21 -1.72
CA LEU A 62 -0.26 -8.44 -0.66
C LEU A 62 -0.88 -9.21 0.51
N THR A 63 -0.08 -10.00 1.19
CA THR A 63 -0.45 -10.62 2.48
C THR A 63 0.20 -9.85 3.62
N THR A 64 -0.37 -9.94 4.82
CA THR A 64 0.24 -9.37 6.03
C THR A 64 -0.16 -10.17 7.26
N SER A 65 0.69 -10.16 8.30
CA SER A 65 0.41 -10.80 9.60
C SER A 65 -0.84 -10.27 10.31
N PHE A 66 -1.31 -9.06 9.96
CA PHE A 66 -2.55 -8.50 10.53
C PHE A 66 -3.82 -9.19 10.04
N ILE A 67 -3.77 -9.91 8.91
CA ILE A 67 -4.93 -10.60 8.34
C ILE A 67 -4.82 -12.11 8.63
N PRO A 68 -5.81 -12.70 9.33
CA PRO A 68 -5.82 -14.13 9.62
C PRO A 68 -5.68 -14.99 8.35
N MET A 69 -5.00 -16.14 8.49
CA MET A 69 -4.75 -17.09 7.41
C MET A 69 -3.99 -16.52 6.20
N LYS A 70 -3.26 -15.40 6.37
CA LYS A 70 -2.51 -14.71 5.28
C LYS A 70 -3.37 -14.45 4.04
N LYS A 71 -4.68 -14.24 4.20
CA LYS A 71 -5.55 -13.93 3.06
C LYS A 71 -5.10 -12.61 2.42
N PRO A 72 -5.02 -12.55 1.07
CA PRO A 72 -4.48 -11.39 0.39
C PRO A 72 -5.43 -10.19 0.51
N VAL A 73 -4.84 -9.04 0.79
CA VAL A 73 -5.47 -7.73 0.62
C VAL A 73 -5.26 -7.31 -0.82
N LYS A 74 -6.34 -6.91 -1.51
CA LYS A 74 -6.26 -6.36 -2.86
C LYS A 74 -6.28 -4.85 -2.81
N LEU A 75 -5.29 -4.21 -3.38
CA LEU A 75 -5.12 -2.77 -3.40
C LEU A 75 -5.27 -2.26 -4.83
N ALA A 76 -5.93 -1.11 -5.01
CA ALA A 76 -5.89 -0.33 -6.24
C ALA A 76 -5.62 1.13 -5.87
N MET A 77 -4.54 1.70 -6.41
CA MET A 77 -4.04 3.04 -6.12
C MET A 77 -4.02 3.87 -7.39
N THR A 78 -4.87 4.90 -7.47
CA THR A 78 -4.93 5.81 -8.60
C THR A 78 -4.20 7.11 -8.26
N PHE A 79 -3.15 7.42 -9.01
CA PHE A 79 -2.25 8.54 -8.73
C PHE A 79 -2.63 9.79 -9.53
N ALA A 80 -2.52 10.94 -8.86
CA ALA A 80 -2.71 12.28 -9.42
C ALA A 80 -1.74 13.26 -8.75
N GLY A 81 -0.56 13.44 -9.35
CA GLY A 81 0.49 14.32 -8.81
C GLY A 81 1.04 13.79 -7.48
N ASP A 82 0.89 14.58 -6.42
CA ASP A 82 1.31 14.25 -5.04
C ASP A 82 0.19 13.60 -4.21
N ARG A 83 -0.96 13.31 -4.83
CA ARG A 83 -2.10 12.63 -4.21
C ARG A 83 -2.38 11.28 -4.85
N CYS A 84 -2.95 10.39 -4.05
CA CYS A 84 -3.39 9.07 -4.49
C CYS A 84 -4.74 8.73 -3.88
N ALA A 85 -5.67 8.22 -4.66
CA ALA A 85 -6.88 7.58 -4.15
C ALA A 85 -6.64 6.07 -4.12
N ALA A 86 -6.72 5.47 -2.93
CA ALA A 86 -6.50 4.04 -2.76
C ALA A 86 -7.76 3.32 -2.27
N ILE A 87 -7.97 2.14 -2.84
CA ILE A 87 -9.06 1.23 -2.49
C ILE A 87 -8.41 -0.08 -2.05
N ALA A 88 -8.63 -0.48 -0.80
CA ALA A 88 -8.20 -1.77 -0.27
C ALA A 88 -9.43 -2.68 -0.05
N LYS A 89 -9.43 -3.87 -0.65
CA LYS A 89 -10.35 -4.95 -0.28
C LYS A 89 -9.65 -5.82 0.75
N VAL A 90 -10.04 -5.64 2.00
CA VAL A 90 -9.46 -6.33 3.15
C VAL A 90 -10.36 -7.52 3.50
N PRO A 91 -9.84 -8.75 3.57
CA PRO A 91 -10.62 -9.91 3.99
C PRO A 91 -11.28 -9.67 5.36
N LEU A 92 -12.54 -10.09 5.50
CA LEU A 92 -13.37 -9.92 6.71
C LEU A 92 -13.80 -8.47 7.04
N LEU A 93 -13.03 -7.47 6.61
CA LEU A 93 -13.33 -6.05 6.86
C LEU A 93 -14.07 -5.37 5.70
N GLY A 94 -13.96 -5.91 4.48
CA GLY A 94 -14.63 -5.37 3.29
C GLY A 94 -13.79 -4.33 2.55
N LYS A 95 -14.47 -3.39 1.86
CA LYS A 95 -13.82 -2.35 1.05
C LYS A 95 -13.51 -1.13 1.91
N VAL A 96 -12.26 -0.73 1.96
CA VAL A 96 -11.76 0.47 2.63
C VAL A 96 -11.25 1.44 1.57
N ASN A 97 -11.74 2.69 1.59
CA ASN A 97 -11.25 3.75 0.70
C ASN A 97 -10.43 4.72 1.54
N VAL A 98 -9.23 5.03 1.09
CA VAL A 98 -8.30 5.95 1.77
C VAL A 98 -7.64 6.87 0.77
N GLN A 99 -7.24 8.05 1.25
CA GLN A 99 -6.45 8.99 0.46
C GLN A 99 -5.00 8.93 0.92
N GLY A 100 -4.09 8.99 -0.05
CA GLY A 100 -2.67 9.01 0.14
C GLY A 100 -2.07 10.34 -0.28
N LYS A 101 -1.03 10.78 0.44
CA LYS A 101 -0.19 11.92 0.08
C LYS A 101 1.26 11.47 -0.04
N ARG A 102 1.96 11.95 -1.07
CA ARG A 102 3.39 11.69 -1.22
C ARG A 102 4.17 12.42 -0.13
N ILE A 103 5.06 11.70 0.55
CA ILE A 103 5.90 12.22 1.64
C ILE A 103 7.39 12.01 1.40
N GLY A 104 7.77 11.25 0.38
CA GLY A 104 9.18 11.02 0.01
C GLY A 104 9.33 10.64 -1.45
N GLY A 105 10.45 11.04 -2.07
CA GLY A 105 10.79 10.72 -3.45
C GLY A 105 11.76 9.55 -3.49
N GLY A 106 11.34 8.41 -4.07
CA GLY A 106 12.23 7.28 -4.36
C GLY A 106 13.38 7.79 -5.23
N GLY A 107 14.60 7.46 -4.81
CA GLY A 107 15.84 7.99 -5.38
C GLY A 107 15.87 7.93 -6.91
N ARG A 108 16.40 9.02 -7.48
CA ARG A 108 16.98 8.99 -8.82
C ARG A 108 18.12 7.98 -8.90
#